data_AF-A0A135TG01-F1
#
_entry.id   AF-A0A135TG01-F1
#
_cell.length_a   1.000
_cell.length_b   1.000
_cell.length_c   1.000
_cell.angle_alpha   90.00
_cell.angle_beta   90.00
_cell.angle_gamma   90.00
#
_symmetry.space_group_name_H-M   'P 1'
#
loop_
_entity.id
_entity.type
_entity.pdbx_description
1 polymer ?
#
loop_
_entity_poly.entity_id
_entity_poly.type
_entity_poly.pdbx_seq_one_letter_code
_entity_poly.pdbx_strand_id
1 'polypeptide(L)'
;MPHSTQKPDSGATYVHPFAPHVIRRDPHEKILNIPDDLPDSQVLNMQPPAMFIHVDQSYKGAEVVLDRLPEAEMLRAKTKTRWGIINVWHPLKLVQREPLAVCDARSVEESDLRPVTTRIVLGKPPNTINKDNEQWHMVASPRHKWYYASNMTPDEALLIKIFDTKLDGRARRVPHTAIQTPKDVGPPRESIEIRCLVFWEDQELE
;
A
#
# COMPACT_ATOMS: atom_id res chain seq x y z
N MET A 1 -23.26 -12.92 25.56
CA MET A 1 -21.79 -12.78 25.58
C MET A 1 -21.46 -11.52 24.80
N PRO A 2 -21.03 -10.42 25.43
CA PRO A 2 -20.71 -9.20 24.69
C PRO A 2 -19.41 -9.44 23.91
N HIS A 3 -19.47 -9.22 22.60
CA HIS A 3 -18.30 -9.25 21.72
C HIS A 3 -17.31 -8.16 22.17
N SER A 4 -16.20 -8.55 22.77
CA SER A 4 -15.06 -7.65 22.94
C SER A 4 -14.48 -7.39 21.56
N THR A 5 -14.84 -6.26 20.96
CA THR A 5 -14.06 -5.68 19.88
C THR A 5 -12.69 -5.36 20.47
N GLN A 6 -11.68 -6.19 20.17
CA GLN A 6 -10.29 -5.79 20.32
C GLN A 6 -10.14 -4.51 19.51
N LYS A 7 -9.97 -3.38 20.20
CA LYS A 7 -9.54 -2.15 19.54
C LYS A 7 -8.21 -2.50 18.87
N PRO A 8 -8.01 -2.21 17.57
CA PRO A 8 -6.68 -2.22 17.01
C PRO A 8 -5.84 -1.25 17.86
N ASP A 9 -4.67 -1.67 18.33
CA ASP A 9 -3.71 -0.87 19.11
C ASP A 9 -3.12 0.32 18.31
N SER A 10 -3.72 0.71 17.19
CA SER A 10 -3.31 1.88 16.40
C SER A 10 -3.50 3.20 17.15
N GLY A 11 -4.35 3.21 18.19
CA GLY A 11 -4.74 4.41 18.93
C GLY A 11 -5.58 5.40 18.12
N ALA A 12 -6.05 5.02 16.92
CA ALA A 12 -6.83 5.90 16.05
C ALA A 12 -8.22 6.18 16.64
N THR A 13 -8.68 7.44 16.52
CA THR A 13 -10.03 7.84 16.93
C THR A 13 -11.04 7.56 15.82
N TYR A 14 -10.61 7.60 14.57
CA TYR A 14 -11.46 7.37 13.41
C TYR A 14 -10.68 6.69 12.27
N VAL A 15 -11.33 5.74 11.59
CA VAL A 15 -10.76 4.98 10.47
C VAL A 15 -11.77 4.96 9.34
N HIS A 16 -11.33 5.29 8.12
CA HIS A 16 -12.13 5.27 6.92
C HIS A 16 -11.48 4.39 5.84
N PRO A 17 -11.94 3.13 5.68
CA PRO A 17 -11.53 2.28 4.57
C PRO A 17 -11.95 2.90 3.24
N PHE A 18 -11.05 2.91 2.25
CA PHE A 18 -11.35 3.47 0.93
C PHE A 18 -10.88 2.55 -0.21
N ALA A 19 -11.60 2.63 -1.33
CA ALA A 19 -11.33 1.84 -2.52
C ALA A 19 -10.24 2.48 -3.41
N PRO A 20 -9.53 1.69 -4.23
CA PRO A 20 -9.70 0.25 -4.41
C PRO A 20 -8.98 -0.57 -3.33
N HIS A 21 -9.61 -1.66 -2.92
CA HIS A 21 -8.93 -2.76 -2.23
C HIS A 21 -8.37 -3.71 -3.28
N VAL A 22 -7.15 -4.20 -3.06
CA VAL A 22 -6.43 -4.99 -4.06
C VAL A 22 -6.40 -6.44 -3.61
N ILE A 23 -7.06 -7.30 -4.38
CA ILE A 23 -6.95 -8.75 -4.20
C ILE A 23 -5.96 -9.26 -5.24
N ARG A 24 -4.93 -9.97 -4.78
CA ARG A 24 -3.94 -10.60 -5.65
C ARG A 24 -4.09 -12.11 -5.55
N ARG A 25 -4.27 -12.77 -6.69
CA ARG A 25 -4.41 -14.24 -6.82
C ARG A 25 -3.62 -14.82 -7.99
N ASP A 26 -3.10 -13.97 -8.86
CA ASP A 26 -2.35 -14.43 -10.02
C ASP A 26 -0.89 -14.68 -9.63
N PRO A 27 -0.25 -15.75 -10.13
CA PRO A 27 1.17 -15.97 -9.93
C PRO A 27 2.01 -14.90 -10.62
N HIS A 28 3.19 -14.59 -10.06
CA HIS A 28 4.16 -13.74 -10.74
C HIS A 28 4.59 -14.31 -12.11
N GLU A 29 4.62 -15.63 -12.27
CA GLU A 29 4.95 -16.27 -13.56
C GLU A 29 4.07 -15.82 -14.72
N LYS A 30 2.82 -15.39 -14.47
CA LYS A 30 1.97 -14.86 -15.54
C LYS A 30 2.55 -13.60 -16.16
N ILE A 31 3.28 -12.77 -15.40
CA ILE A 31 3.97 -11.59 -15.90
C ILE A 31 5.18 -11.99 -16.74
N LEU A 32 5.97 -12.96 -16.26
CA LEU A 32 7.18 -13.42 -16.95
C LEU A 32 6.89 -14.11 -18.29
N ASN A 33 5.66 -14.63 -18.47
CA ASN A 33 5.22 -15.28 -19.69
C ASN A 33 4.43 -14.36 -20.64
N ILE A 34 4.43 -13.04 -20.39
CA ILE A 34 3.83 -12.08 -21.33
C ILE A 34 4.73 -12.01 -22.58
N PRO A 35 4.19 -12.18 -23.79
CA PRO A 35 4.96 -11.99 -25.02
C PRO A 35 5.46 -10.55 -25.17
N ASP A 36 6.73 -10.38 -25.53
CA ASP A 36 7.36 -9.07 -25.73
C ASP A 36 6.81 -8.29 -26.94
N ASP A 37 6.11 -8.97 -27.85
CA ASP A 37 5.56 -8.40 -29.10
C ASP A 37 4.11 -7.91 -28.96
N LEU A 38 3.54 -7.93 -27.75
CA LEU A 38 2.22 -7.36 -27.51
C LEU A 38 2.23 -5.84 -27.72
N PRO A 39 1.16 -5.27 -28.31
CA PRO A 39 1.01 -3.82 -28.39
C PRO A 39 0.96 -3.18 -26.99
N ASP A 40 1.56 -2.00 -26.82
CA ASP A 40 1.50 -1.22 -25.57
C ASP A 40 0.06 -0.93 -25.10
N SER A 41 -0.90 -0.93 -26.02
CA SER A 41 -2.32 -0.71 -25.74
C SER A 41 -3.07 -1.95 -25.28
N GLN A 42 -2.43 -3.13 -25.31
CA GLN A 42 -3.04 -4.39 -24.92
C GLN A 42 -3.34 -4.38 -23.42
N VAL A 43 -4.62 -4.45 -23.07
CA VAL A 43 -5.03 -4.55 -21.68
C VAL A 43 -4.80 -5.97 -21.18
N LEU A 44 -4.06 -6.09 -20.08
CA LEU A 44 -3.81 -7.34 -19.38
C LEU A 44 -4.62 -7.38 -18.09
N ASN A 45 -5.57 -8.32 -17.99
CA ASN A 45 -6.41 -8.48 -16.81
C ASN A 45 -5.80 -9.51 -15.85
N MET A 46 -4.81 -9.06 -15.07
CA MET A 46 -4.16 -9.88 -14.04
C MET A 46 -3.81 -9.03 -12.81
N GLN A 47 -3.80 -9.67 -11.64
CA GLN A 47 -3.46 -9.08 -10.35
C GLN A 47 -2.34 -9.88 -9.66
N PRO A 48 -1.12 -9.92 -10.24
CA PRO A 48 0.02 -10.59 -9.64
C PRO A 48 0.58 -9.79 -8.47
N PRO A 49 1.38 -10.38 -7.56
CA PRO A 49 2.19 -9.66 -6.60
C PRO A 49 2.97 -8.49 -7.20
N ALA A 50 3.04 -7.38 -6.47
CA ALA A 50 3.88 -6.24 -6.84
C ALA A 50 5.35 -6.56 -6.53
N MET A 51 6.11 -6.93 -7.55
CA MET A 51 7.52 -7.33 -7.46
C MET A 51 8.49 -6.13 -7.63
N PHE A 52 8.06 -4.95 -7.23
CA PHE A 52 8.87 -3.73 -7.25
C PHE A 52 8.67 -2.96 -5.95
N ILE A 53 9.73 -2.30 -5.50
CA ILE A 53 9.74 -1.55 -4.24
C ILE A 53 8.92 -0.27 -4.40
N HIS A 54 7.92 -0.10 -3.55
CA HIS A 54 7.06 1.08 -3.57
C HIS A 54 6.51 1.46 -2.18
N VAL A 55 5.98 2.68 -2.11
CA VAL A 55 4.97 3.11 -1.14
C VAL A 55 3.78 3.63 -1.94
N ASP A 56 2.59 3.13 -1.64
CA ASP A 56 1.37 3.35 -2.43
C ASP A 56 1.03 4.83 -2.69
N GLN A 57 1.33 5.70 -1.74
CA GLN A 57 1.14 7.13 -1.85
C GLN A 57 2.41 7.86 -1.42
N SER A 58 2.80 8.84 -2.24
CA SER A 58 3.72 9.88 -1.79
C SER A 58 3.03 10.82 -0.80
N TYR A 59 3.75 11.79 -0.23
CA TYR A 59 3.10 12.82 0.60
C TYR A 59 2.01 13.57 -0.17
N LYS A 60 2.31 13.97 -1.40
CA LYS A 60 1.35 14.58 -2.30
C LYS A 60 0.28 13.58 -2.75
N GLY A 61 0.66 12.33 -3.00
CA GLY A 61 -0.25 11.25 -3.35
C GLY A 61 -1.33 11.02 -2.27
N ALA A 62 -0.97 11.12 -0.99
CA ALA A 62 -1.91 10.97 0.12
C ALA A 62 -2.99 12.06 0.11
N GLU A 63 -2.58 13.31 -0.10
CA GLU A 63 -3.49 14.45 -0.25
C GLU A 63 -4.44 14.26 -1.44
N VAL A 64 -3.88 13.89 -2.59
CA VAL A 64 -4.65 13.66 -3.83
C VAL A 64 -5.66 12.52 -3.67
N VAL A 65 -5.30 11.45 -2.98
CA VAL A 65 -6.23 10.34 -2.70
C VAL A 65 -7.38 10.81 -1.83
N LEU A 66 -7.10 11.56 -0.75
CA LEU A 66 -8.14 12.07 0.14
C LEU A 66 -9.13 12.97 -0.60
N ASP A 67 -8.63 13.92 -1.40
CA ASP A 67 -9.46 14.87 -2.16
C ASP A 67 -10.37 14.22 -3.21
N ARG A 68 -10.09 12.98 -3.61
CA ARG A 68 -10.86 12.26 -4.62
C ARG A 68 -11.95 11.38 -4.05
N LEU A 69 -11.97 11.19 -2.73
CA LEU A 69 -13.01 10.40 -2.11
C LEU A 69 -14.34 11.16 -2.16
N PRO A 70 -15.48 10.49 -2.37
CA PRO A 70 -16.79 11.12 -2.25
C PRO A 70 -16.99 11.84 -0.91
N GLU A 71 -16.38 11.33 0.16
CA GLU A 71 -16.42 11.83 1.52
C GLU A 71 -15.35 12.89 1.82
N ALA A 72 -14.62 13.40 0.80
CA ALA A 72 -13.47 14.27 0.97
C ALA A 72 -13.75 15.48 1.88
N GLU A 73 -14.90 16.16 1.73
CA GLU A 73 -15.25 17.32 2.55
C GLU A 73 -15.28 16.99 4.05
N MET A 74 -15.94 15.89 4.41
CA MET A 74 -16.03 15.42 5.81
C MET A 74 -14.66 14.97 6.33
N LEU A 75 -13.90 14.24 5.51
CA LEU A 75 -12.58 13.73 5.89
C LEU A 75 -11.55 14.86 6.03
N ARG A 76 -11.62 15.90 5.18
CA ARG A 76 -10.78 17.10 5.27
C ARG A 76 -10.98 17.88 6.55
N ALA A 77 -12.20 17.90 7.11
CA ALA A 77 -12.43 18.51 8.41
C ALA A 77 -11.60 17.85 9.53
N LYS A 78 -11.23 16.57 9.37
CA LYS A 78 -10.43 15.80 10.33
C LYS A 78 -8.91 15.96 10.15
N THR A 79 -8.44 16.59 9.07
CA THR A 79 -6.99 16.76 8.82
C THR A 79 -6.39 17.97 9.53
N LYS A 80 -7.10 18.56 10.49
CA LYS A 80 -6.57 19.60 11.40
C LYS A 80 -5.71 19.00 12.52
N THR A 81 -5.80 17.69 12.69
CA THR A 81 -5.09 16.87 13.65
C THR A 81 -4.35 15.77 12.90
N ARG A 82 -3.57 14.95 13.62
CA ARG A 82 -2.74 13.92 12.99
C ARG A 82 -3.60 12.97 12.17
N TRP A 83 -3.17 12.72 10.94
CA TRP A 83 -3.80 11.73 10.08
C TRP A 83 -2.75 10.98 9.26
N GLY A 84 -3.16 9.87 8.67
CA GLY A 84 -2.29 8.96 7.97
C GLY A 84 -3.04 8.04 7.02
N ILE A 85 -2.27 7.21 6.31
CA ILE A 85 -2.78 6.08 5.54
C ILE A 85 -2.09 4.82 6.08
N ILE A 86 -2.90 3.84 6.46
CA ILE A 86 -2.43 2.51 6.84
C ILE A 86 -3.12 1.49 5.94
N ASN A 87 -2.31 0.64 5.30
CA ASN A 87 -2.81 -0.53 4.60
C ASN A 87 -2.83 -1.72 5.55
N VAL A 88 -3.93 -2.48 5.53
CA VAL A 88 -4.02 -3.80 6.15
C VAL A 88 -3.76 -4.82 5.06
N TRP A 89 -2.60 -5.47 5.14
CA TRP A 89 -2.27 -6.58 4.27
C TRP A 89 -2.60 -7.89 4.98
N HIS A 90 -3.48 -8.68 4.35
CA HIS A 90 -4.01 -9.89 4.94
C HIS A 90 -3.91 -11.06 3.95
N PRO A 91 -3.23 -12.16 4.32
CA PRO A 91 -3.19 -13.36 3.50
C PRO A 91 -4.57 -14.05 3.49
N LEU A 92 -5.03 -14.48 2.32
CA LEU A 92 -6.28 -15.25 2.20
C LEU A 92 -6.05 -16.76 2.36
N LYS A 93 -4.78 -17.19 2.24
CA LYS A 93 -4.29 -18.56 2.43
C LYS A 93 -2.88 -18.51 3.02
N LEU A 94 -2.37 -19.65 3.49
CA LEU A 94 -0.98 -19.78 3.92
C LEU A 94 -0.01 -19.27 2.86
N VAL A 95 0.90 -18.37 3.26
CA VAL A 95 1.85 -17.73 2.34
C VAL A 95 3.15 -18.51 2.28
N GLN A 96 3.28 -19.34 1.25
CA GLN A 96 4.46 -20.19 1.05
C GLN A 96 5.34 -19.75 -0.13
N ARG A 97 4.90 -18.74 -0.89
CA ARG A 97 5.59 -18.18 -2.04
C ARG A 97 5.37 -16.67 -2.07
N GLU A 98 6.35 -15.94 -2.61
CA GLU A 98 6.28 -14.50 -2.82
C GLU A 98 5.84 -13.73 -1.56
N PRO A 99 6.46 -13.94 -0.37
CA PRO A 99 6.03 -13.26 0.85
C PRO A 99 6.14 -11.74 0.72
N LEU A 100 5.41 -11.02 1.58
CA LEU A 100 5.51 -9.57 1.63
C LEU A 100 6.74 -9.18 2.45
N ALA A 101 7.63 -8.40 1.83
CA ALA A 101 8.74 -7.77 2.50
C ALA A 101 8.45 -6.29 2.78
N VAL A 102 8.90 -5.82 3.93
CA VAL A 102 8.81 -4.44 4.39
C VAL A 102 10.21 -3.94 4.77
N CYS A 103 10.51 -2.69 4.45
CA CYS A 103 11.77 -2.05 4.81
C CYS A 103 11.61 -1.28 6.12
N ASP A 104 12.56 -1.41 7.03
CA ASP A 104 12.61 -0.59 8.25
C ASP A 104 12.74 0.88 7.85
N ALA A 105 11.73 1.69 8.17
CA ALA A 105 11.67 3.10 7.84
C ALA A 105 12.87 3.90 8.38
N ARG A 106 13.49 3.46 9.48
CA ARG A 106 14.69 4.11 10.06
C ARG A 106 15.95 3.89 9.23
N SER A 107 15.91 2.95 8.29
CA SER A 107 17.01 2.67 7.37
C SER A 107 16.86 3.37 6.02
N VAL A 108 15.75 4.08 5.81
CA VAL A 108 15.38 4.71 4.53
C VAL A 108 15.48 6.23 4.68
N GLU A 109 16.39 6.83 3.93
CA GLU A 109 16.51 8.29 3.85
C GLU A 109 15.49 8.87 2.87
N GLU A 110 15.02 10.10 3.09
CA GLU A 110 14.17 10.83 2.11
C GLU A 110 14.85 10.90 0.73
N SER A 111 16.18 11.06 0.70
CA SER A 111 16.97 11.10 -0.54
C SER A 111 16.96 9.80 -1.33
N ASP A 112 16.53 8.68 -0.74
CA ASP A 112 16.42 7.40 -1.42
C ASP A 112 15.07 7.29 -2.16
N LEU A 113 14.10 8.16 -1.89
CA LEU A 113 12.77 8.10 -2.47
C LEU A 113 12.65 8.92 -3.75
N ARG A 114 11.90 8.39 -4.72
CA ARG A 114 11.62 9.04 -6.01
C ARG A 114 10.12 9.09 -6.23
N PRO A 115 9.54 10.29 -6.44
CA PRO A 115 8.12 10.38 -6.73
C PRO A 115 7.88 9.85 -8.14
N VAL A 116 6.91 8.95 -8.29
CA VAL A 116 6.50 8.40 -9.58
C VAL A 116 5.01 8.62 -9.74
N THR A 117 4.61 9.37 -10.77
CA THR A 117 3.21 9.64 -11.07
C THR A 117 2.71 8.71 -12.18
N THR A 118 1.79 7.82 -11.85
CA THR A 118 0.99 7.10 -12.84
C THR A 118 -0.13 8.02 -13.30
N ARG A 119 -0.13 8.39 -14.59
CA ARG A 119 -1.23 9.15 -15.17
C ARG A 119 -2.37 8.20 -15.52
N ILE A 120 -3.52 8.39 -14.89
CA ILE A 120 -4.68 7.51 -15.07
C ILE A 120 -5.78 8.33 -15.73
N VAL A 121 -5.97 8.09 -17.02
CA VAL A 121 -6.95 8.80 -17.84
C VAL A 121 -8.10 7.83 -18.12
N LEU A 122 -9.25 8.05 -17.48
CA LEU A 122 -10.44 7.22 -17.65
C LEU A 122 -11.45 7.90 -18.57
N GLY A 123 -12.19 7.10 -19.33
CA GLY A 123 -13.18 7.59 -20.28
C GLY A 123 -12.57 7.99 -21.62
N LYS A 124 -13.38 8.61 -22.47
CA LYS A 124 -12.97 9.14 -23.78
C LYS A 124 -13.44 10.60 -23.88
N PRO A 125 -12.74 11.45 -24.65
CA PRO A 125 -13.20 12.81 -24.92
C PRO A 125 -14.67 12.84 -25.38
N PRO A 126 -15.48 13.80 -24.90
CA PRO A 126 -15.13 14.88 -23.96
C PRO A 126 -15.14 14.47 -22.47
N ASN A 127 -15.61 13.27 -22.14
CA ASN A 127 -15.84 12.80 -20.76
C ASN A 127 -14.62 12.09 -20.17
N THR A 128 -13.48 12.79 -20.17
CA THR A 128 -12.22 12.26 -19.66
C THR A 128 -12.04 12.63 -18.19
N ILE A 129 -11.68 11.67 -17.35
CA ILE A 129 -11.43 11.86 -15.91
C ILE A 129 -9.97 11.51 -15.62
N ASN A 130 -9.21 12.48 -15.09
CA ASN A 130 -7.84 12.24 -14.63
C ASN A 130 -7.83 11.80 -13.16
N LYS A 131 -7.21 10.65 -12.92
CA LYS A 131 -7.04 10.03 -11.60
C LYS A 131 -5.57 9.73 -11.30
N ASP A 132 -4.67 10.63 -11.68
CA ASP A 132 -3.23 10.49 -11.49
C ASP A 132 -2.87 10.09 -10.05
N ASN A 133 -2.08 9.04 -9.87
CA ASN A 133 -1.64 8.59 -8.56
C ASN A 133 -0.13 8.82 -8.43
N GLU A 134 0.33 9.45 -7.35
CA GLU A 134 1.75 9.62 -7.08
C GLU A 134 2.20 8.69 -5.95
N GLN A 135 3.19 7.85 -6.25
CA GLN A 135 3.76 6.85 -5.36
C GLN A 135 5.20 7.23 -5.01
N TRP A 136 5.75 6.64 -3.95
CA TRP A 136 7.20 6.60 -3.80
C TRP A 136 7.74 5.32 -4.40
N HIS A 137 8.75 5.44 -5.25
CA HIS A 137 9.70 4.36 -5.55
C HIS A 137 10.97 4.60 -4.74
N MET A 138 11.82 3.59 -4.62
CA MET A 138 13.04 3.68 -3.81
C MET A 138 14.28 3.26 -4.60
N VAL A 139 15.33 4.08 -4.51
CA VAL A 139 16.67 3.78 -5.00
C VAL A 139 17.36 2.82 -4.04
N ALA A 140 18.04 1.79 -4.55
CA ALA A 140 18.73 0.81 -3.71
C ALA A 140 19.84 1.44 -2.85
N SER A 141 19.94 1.01 -1.60
CA SER A 141 21.02 1.39 -0.69
C SER A 141 21.41 0.21 0.20
N PRO A 142 22.72 -0.01 0.47
CA PRO A 142 23.16 -1.07 1.37
C PRO A 142 22.74 -0.85 2.84
N ARG A 143 22.26 0.36 3.18
CA ARG A 143 21.74 0.65 4.53
C ARG A 143 20.35 0.04 4.76
N HIS A 144 19.58 -0.23 3.71
CA HIS A 144 18.20 -0.68 3.79
C HIS A 144 18.10 -2.03 4.51
N LYS A 145 17.26 -2.07 5.55
CA LYS A 145 17.02 -3.29 6.33
C LYS A 145 15.63 -3.84 5.99
N TRP A 146 15.64 -4.99 5.32
CA TRP A 146 14.42 -5.65 4.86
C TRP A 146 14.04 -6.82 5.77
N TYR A 147 12.74 -6.94 6.03
CA TYR A 147 12.15 -8.00 6.81
C TYR A 147 10.96 -8.58 6.04
N TYR A 148 10.72 -9.87 6.17
CA TYR A 148 9.52 -10.51 5.63
C TYR A 148 9.03 -11.57 6.61
N ALA A 149 7.71 -11.74 6.68
CA ALA A 149 7.10 -12.81 7.44
C ALA A 149 6.84 -14.00 6.51
N SER A 150 7.61 -15.07 6.68
CA SER A 150 7.39 -16.33 5.97
C SER A 150 6.23 -17.10 6.57
N ASN A 151 5.46 -17.83 5.75
CA ASN A 151 4.39 -18.72 6.23
C ASN A 151 3.29 -18.01 7.03
N MET A 152 3.01 -16.73 6.72
CA MET A 152 1.87 -16.05 7.32
C MET A 152 0.57 -16.80 7.01
N THR A 153 -0.26 -16.94 8.03
CA THR A 153 -1.56 -17.61 7.98
C THR A 153 -2.70 -16.58 7.90
N PRO A 154 -3.91 -16.98 7.47
CA PRO A 154 -5.09 -16.10 7.49
C PRO A 154 -5.51 -15.58 8.87
N ASP A 155 -4.90 -16.02 9.96
CA ASP A 155 -5.14 -15.48 11.31
C ASP A 155 -4.23 -14.29 11.64
N GLU A 156 -3.35 -13.91 10.72
CA GLU A 156 -2.36 -12.84 10.88
C GLU A 156 -2.59 -11.73 9.85
N ALA A 157 -2.22 -10.49 10.20
CA ALA A 157 -2.22 -9.37 9.27
C ALA A 157 -1.03 -8.46 9.53
N LEU A 158 -0.54 -7.80 8.47
CA LEU A 158 0.44 -6.73 8.58
C LEU A 158 -0.24 -5.38 8.42
N LEU A 159 0.07 -4.45 9.33
CA LEU A 159 -0.27 -3.04 9.19
C LEU A 159 0.91 -2.31 8.57
N ILE A 160 0.72 -1.77 7.38
CA ILE A 160 1.76 -1.09 6.62
C ILE A 160 1.43 0.39 6.62
N LYS A 161 2.30 1.19 7.24
CA LYS A 161 2.13 2.63 7.23
C LYS A 161 2.58 3.18 5.87
N ILE A 162 1.66 3.83 5.19
CA ILE A 162 1.88 4.43 3.87
C ILE A 162 2.15 5.93 4.02
N PHE A 163 1.40 6.59 4.89
CA PHE A 163 1.50 8.03 5.15
C PHE A 163 1.21 8.33 6.63
N ASP A 164 1.86 9.37 7.17
CA ASP A 164 1.60 9.93 8.50
C ASP A 164 2.05 11.39 8.49
N THR A 165 1.23 12.29 9.03
CA THR A 165 1.57 13.71 9.11
C THR A 165 2.65 14.00 10.15
N LYS A 166 2.76 13.18 11.21
CA LYS A 166 3.65 13.47 12.35
C LYS A 166 5.13 13.51 11.94
N LEU A 167 5.87 14.50 12.44
CA LEU A 167 7.29 14.75 12.09
C LEU A 167 8.28 14.44 13.21
N ASP A 168 7.82 13.78 14.27
CA ASP A 168 8.58 13.50 15.51
C ASP A 168 9.58 12.34 15.43
N GLY A 169 10.02 11.97 14.22
CA GLY A 169 10.98 10.89 13.98
C GLY A 169 10.36 9.48 13.93
N ARG A 170 9.04 9.34 14.13
CA ARG A 170 8.37 8.06 13.86
C ARG A 170 8.41 7.69 12.37
N ALA A 171 8.18 6.41 12.06
CA ALA A 171 7.96 5.99 10.68
C ALA A 171 6.77 6.75 10.10
N ARG A 172 6.94 7.36 8.92
CA ARG A 172 5.87 8.04 8.16
C ARG A 172 5.42 7.26 6.93
N ARG A 173 6.25 6.32 6.49
CA ARG A 173 6.07 5.48 5.30
C ARG A 173 6.96 4.25 5.40
N VAL A 174 6.52 3.15 4.82
CA VAL A 174 7.21 1.86 4.83
C VAL A 174 7.26 1.33 3.40
N PRO A 175 8.42 1.39 2.73
CA PRO A 175 8.61 0.72 1.45
C PRO A 175 8.35 -0.77 1.59
N HIS A 176 7.61 -1.34 0.64
CA HIS A 176 7.25 -2.74 0.64
C HIS A 176 7.23 -3.30 -0.78
N THR A 177 7.34 -4.62 -0.87
CA THR A 177 7.33 -5.37 -2.13
C THR A 177 7.06 -6.83 -1.83
N ALA A 178 6.53 -7.56 -2.82
CA ALA A 178 6.70 -9.00 -2.82
C ALA A 178 8.14 -9.35 -3.23
N ILE A 179 8.67 -10.45 -2.68
CA ILE A 179 10.02 -10.94 -2.99
C ILE A 179 9.96 -12.42 -3.32
N GLN A 180 10.81 -12.88 -4.23
CA GLN A 180 11.07 -14.31 -4.38
C GLN A 180 12.10 -14.75 -3.35
N THR A 181 11.91 -15.92 -2.75
CA THR A 181 12.87 -16.50 -1.82
C THR A 181 13.26 -17.92 -2.22
N PRO A 182 14.44 -18.43 -1.85
CA PRO A 182 14.79 -19.84 -2.03
C PRO A 182 13.87 -20.82 -1.30
N LYS A 183 13.02 -20.33 -0.39
CA LYS A 183 12.05 -21.11 0.38
C LYS A 183 10.67 -21.13 -0.28
N ASP A 184 10.50 -20.45 -1.40
CA ASP A 184 9.22 -20.35 -2.10
C ASP A 184 8.81 -21.73 -2.63
N VAL A 185 7.73 -22.27 -2.08
CA VAL A 185 7.18 -23.59 -2.42
C VAL A 185 5.66 -23.54 -2.43
N GLY A 186 5.02 -24.46 -3.15
CA GLY A 186 3.56 -24.58 -3.12
C GLY A 186 2.84 -23.57 -4.03
N PRO A 187 1.56 -23.28 -3.76
CA PRO A 187 0.71 -22.49 -4.65
C PRO A 187 1.07 -20.99 -4.62
N PRO A 188 0.66 -20.24 -5.65
CA PRO A 188 0.76 -18.78 -5.64
C PRO A 188 0.07 -18.18 -4.43
N ARG A 189 0.64 -17.09 -3.90
CA ARG A 189 0.06 -16.37 -2.76
C ARG A 189 -1.28 -15.75 -3.14
N GLU A 190 -2.24 -15.88 -2.22
CA GLU A 190 -3.49 -15.13 -2.28
C GLU A 190 -3.55 -14.16 -1.10
N SER A 191 -3.77 -12.87 -1.38
CA SER A 191 -3.82 -11.83 -0.35
C SER A 191 -4.80 -10.72 -0.73
N ILE A 192 -5.28 -10.01 0.27
CA ILE A 192 -6.00 -8.75 0.12
C ILE A 192 -5.24 -7.62 0.81
N GLU A 193 -5.26 -6.45 0.20
CA GLU A 193 -4.81 -5.21 0.81
C GLU A 193 -5.98 -4.22 0.89
N ILE A 194 -6.30 -3.83 2.11
CA ILE A 194 -7.34 -2.86 2.44
C ILE A 194 -6.66 -1.55 2.81
N ARG A 195 -7.04 -0.46 2.16
CA ARG A 195 -6.47 0.87 2.42
C ARG A 195 -7.38 1.66 3.33
N CYS A 196 -6.80 2.30 4.34
CA CYS A 196 -7.55 3.07 5.32
C CYS A 196 -6.92 4.44 5.50
N LEU A 197 -7.73 5.50 5.41
CA LEU A 197 -7.40 6.75 6.06
C LEU A 197 -7.58 6.58 7.56
N VAL A 198 -6.61 7.04 8.33
CA VAL A 198 -6.58 6.89 9.79
C VAL A 198 -6.39 8.26 10.40
N PHE A 199 -7.20 8.59 11.40
CA PHE A 199 -7.21 9.89 12.06
C PHE A 199 -7.05 9.70 13.56
N TRP A 200 -6.25 10.58 14.16
CA TRP A 200 -6.01 10.69 15.59
C TRP A 200 -6.43 12.10 16.01
N GLU A 201 -7.75 12.28 16.20
CA GLU A 201 -8.36 13.59 16.44
C GLU A 201 -7.95 14.22 17.78
N ASP A 202 -7.34 13.44 18.66
CA ASP A 202 -6.78 13.84 19.94
C ASP A 202 -5.27 14.17 19.88
N GLN A 203 -4.66 14.18 18.68
CA GLN A 203 -3.23 14.41 18.48
C GLN A 203 -2.95 15.59 17.54
N GLU A 204 -1.96 16.40 17.88
CA GLU A 204 -1.48 17.50 17.02
C GLU A 204 -1.00 16.98 15.66
N LEU A 205 -1.25 17.76 14.62
CA LEU A 205 -0.99 17.42 13.21
C LEU A 205 0.45 16.96 12.94
N GLU A 206 1.45 17.70 13.43
CA GLU A 206 2.89 17.47 13.19
C GLU A 206 3.67 17.24 14.48
#